data_AF-N8WFU1-F1
#
_entry.id   AF-N8WFU1-F1
#
_cell.length_a   1.000
_cell.length_b   1.000
_cell.length_c   1.000
_cell.angle_alpha   90.00
_cell.angle_beta   90.00
_cell.angle_gamma   90.00
#
_symmetry.space_group_name_H-M   'P 1'
#
loop_
_entity.id
_entity.type
_entity.pdbx_description
1 polymer ?
#
loop_
_entity_poly.entity_id
_entity_poly.type
_entity_poly.pdbx_seq_one_letter_code
_entity_poly.pdbx_strand_id
1 'polypeptide(L)'
;MSINTFRNDINGLRAYAVILVVLFHFQIFGFSAGYLGVDIFFVISGYLMTKIIIEKLYKQQLSFTDFYLARIVRIFPALLFLIVFLTILGWFIFIPEDFKNFAKDARYSLTFLSNDLYYRQAGDYFAADTHDKALLHTWSLSVEWQFYLL
;
A
#
# COMPACT_ATOMS: atom_id res chain seq x y z
N MET A 1 -14.93 0.61 -30.61
CA MET A 1 -14.22 1.53 -29.69
C MET A 1 -14.82 1.33 -28.31
N SER A 2 -14.19 0.53 -27.45
CA SER A 2 -14.69 0.30 -26.09
C SER A 2 -14.45 1.58 -25.31
N ILE A 3 -15.50 2.31 -24.96
CA ILE A 3 -15.40 3.40 -23.98
C ILE A 3 -14.84 2.76 -22.71
N ASN A 4 -13.58 3.04 -22.42
CA ASN A 4 -12.93 2.62 -21.18
C ASN A 4 -13.55 3.52 -20.10
N THR A 5 -14.75 3.16 -19.66
CA THR A 5 -15.55 3.98 -18.75
C THR A 5 -14.84 3.92 -17.40
N PHE A 6 -14.11 4.99 -17.10
CA PHE A 6 -13.46 5.15 -15.80
C PHE A 6 -14.56 5.12 -14.72
N ARG A 7 -14.54 4.07 -13.90
CA ARG A 7 -15.56 3.82 -12.89
C ARG A 7 -15.35 4.71 -11.67
N ASN A 8 -15.86 5.94 -11.79
CA ASN A 8 -15.85 6.95 -10.72
C ASN A 8 -16.49 6.45 -9.44
N ASP A 9 -17.53 5.62 -9.55
CA ASP A 9 -18.21 5.01 -8.41
C ASP A 9 -17.29 4.09 -7.60
N ILE A 10 -16.58 3.17 -8.25
CA ILE A 10 -15.62 2.27 -7.59
C ILE A 10 -14.45 3.05 -7.00
N ASN A 11 -13.91 3.99 -7.75
CA ASN A 11 -12.80 4.81 -7.26
C ASN A 11 -13.22 5.71 -6.10
N GLY A 12 -14.47 6.21 -6.11
CA GLY A 12 -15.08 6.95 -5.00
C GLY A 12 -15.21 6.09 -3.73
N LEU A 13 -15.65 4.84 -3.87
CA LEU A 13 -15.71 3.90 -2.73
C LEU A 13 -14.31 3.60 -2.16
N ARG A 14 -13.30 3.44 -3.01
CA ARG A 14 -11.90 3.27 -2.56
C ARG A 14 -11.40 4.52 -1.83
N ALA A 15 -11.71 5.71 -2.33
CA ALA A 15 -11.34 6.96 -1.67
C ALA A 15 -12.04 7.10 -0.31
N TYR A 16 -13.33 6.77 -0.23
CA TYR A 16 -14.08 6.76 1.02
C TYR A 16 -13.48 5.79 2.04
N ALA A 17 -13.12 4.58 1.60
CA ALA A 17 -12.47 3.59 2.44
C ALA A 17 -11.14 4.11 3.03
N VAL A 18 -10.30 4.78 2.21
CA VAL A 18 -9.06 5.41 2.70
C VAL A 18 -9.35 6.54 3.69
N ILE A 19 -10.35 7.38 3.45
CA ILE A 19 -10.74 8.45 4.36
C ILE A 19 -11.12 7.88 5.74
N LEU A 20 -11.89 6.80 5.79
CA LEU A 20 -12.24 6.13 7.05
C LEU A 20 -10.99 5.67 7.81
N VAL A 21 -10.01 5.09 7.12
CA VAL A 21 -8.74 4.64 7.73
C VAL A 21 -7.96 5.83 8.28
N VAL A 22 -7.88 6.93 7.53
CA VAL A 22 -7.20 8.15 7.98
C VAL A 22 -7.87 8.70 9.23
N LEU A 23 -9.20 8.87 9.24
CA LEU A 23 -9.95 9.40 10.38
C LEU A 23 -9.82 8.51 11.62
N PHE A 24 -9.75 7.19 11.43
CA PHE A 24 -9.47 6.24 12.51
C PHE A 24 -8.10 6.48 13.15
N HIS A 25 -7.03 6.65 12.36
CA HIS A 25 -5.69 6.90 12.89
C HIS A 25 -5.58 8.25 13.62
N PHE A 26 -6.35 9.26 13.20
CA PHE A 26 -6.44 10.55 13.90
C PHE A 26 -7.39 10.54 15.11
N GLN A 27 -7.97 9.39 15.46
CA GLN A 27 -8.88 9.23 16.61
C GLN A 27 -10.07 10.21 16.58
N ILE A 28 -10.58 10.54 15.40
CA ILE A 28 -11.72 11.45 15.26
C ILE A 28 -12.98 10.78 15.82
N PHE A 29 -13.73 11.53 16.64
CA PHE A 29 -14.98 11.05 17.24
C PHE A 29 -15.96 10.53 16.17
N GLY A 30 -16.51 9.33 16.39
CA GLY A 30 -17.42 8.67 15.47
C GLY A 30 -16.77 7.75 14.42
N PHE A 31 -15.42 7.66 14.36
CA PHE A 31 -14.70 6.85 13.37
C PHE A 31 -13.89 5.68 13.97
N SER A 32 -14.28 5.16 15.14
CA SER A 32 -13.61 4.02 15.78
C SER A 32 -13.63 2.73 14.94
N ALA A 33 -14.62 2.57 14.06
CA ALA A 33 -14.72 1.45 13.12
C ALA A 33 -14.00 1.72 11.77
N GLY A 34 -13.27 2.83 11.62
CA GLY A 34 -12.67 3.22 10.35
C GLY A 34 -11.57 2.27 9.84
N TYR A 35 -11.03 1.40 10.70
CA TYR A 35 -10.12 0.33 10.30
C TYR A 35 -10.75 -0.65 9.28
N LEU A 36 -12.07 -0.82 9.29
CA LEU A 36 -12.82 -1.61 8.29
C LEU A 36 -12.64 -1.08 6.87
N GLY A 37 -12.24 0.18 6.72
CA GLY A 37 -11.88 0.76 5.43
C GLY A 37 -10.75 -0.01 4.73
N VAL A 38 -9.84 -0.64 5.47
CA VAL A 38 -8.78 -1.48 4.90
C VAL A 38 -9.37 -2.70 4.18
N ASP A 39 -10.30 -3.41 4.83
CA ASP A 39 -10.97 -4.58 4.26
C ASP A 39 -11.79 -4.20 3.02
N ILE A 40 -12.55 -3.11 3.10
CA ILE A 40 -13.34 -2.59 1.98
C ILE A 40 -12.44 -2.25 0.80
N PHE A 41 -11.31 -1.58 1.04
CA PHE A 41 -10.36 -1.21 0.00
C PHE A 41 -9.79 -2.46 -0.70
N PHE A 42 -9.37 -3.48 0.06
CA PHE A 42 -8.83 -4.71 -0.52
C PHE A 42 -9.86 -5.49 -1.32
N VAL A 43 -11.09 -5.64 -0.82
CA VAL A 43 -12.16 -6.35 -1.52
C VAL A 43 -12.47 -5.67 -2.86
N ILE A 44 -12.58 -4.34 -2.87
CA ILE A 44 -12.87 -3.57 -4.09
C ILE A 44 -11.70 -3.65 -5.08
N SER A 45 -10.46 -3.52 -4.60
CA SER A 45 -9.26 -3.65 -5.42
C SER A 45 -9.15 -5.04 -6.04
N GLY A 46 -9.44 -6.10 -5.27
CA GLY A 46 -9.50 -7.48 -5.75
C GLY A 46 -10.53 -7.67 -6.85
N TYR A 47 -11.78 -7.26 -6.61
CA TYR A 47 -12.85 -7.30 -7.62
C TYR A 47 -12.44 -6.61 -8.94
N LEU A 48 -11.85 -5.41 -8.85
CA LEU A 48 -11.44 -4.65 -10.02
C LEU A 48 -10.32 -5.35 -10.81
N MET A 49 -9.32 -5.90 -10.12
CA MET A 49 -8.22 -6.61 -10.78
C MET A 49 -8.71 -7.88 -11.45
N THR A 50 -9.50 -8.70 -10.75
CA THR A 50 -10.09 -9.92 -11.32
C THR A 50 -10.94 -9.59 -12.54
N LYS A 51 -11.78 -8.54 -12.48
CA LYS A 51 -12.57 -8.07 -13.63
C LYS A 51 -11.68 -7.72 -14.83
N ILE A 52 -10.61 -6.95 -14.63
CA ILE A 52 -9.68 -6.56 -15.70
C ILE A 52 -9.02 -7.80 -16.33
N ILE A 53 -8.59 -8.76 -15.51
CA ILE A 53 -7.97 -10.00 -15.99
C ILE A 53 -8.97 -10.81 -16.82
N ILE A 54 -10.19 -11.02 -16.31
CA ILE A 54 -11.25 -11.77 -16.99
C ILE A 54 -11.62 -11.09 -18.33
N GLU A 55 -11.80 -9.79 -18.35
CA GLU A 55 -12.13 -9.04 -19.59
C GLU A 55 -11.02 -9.18 -20.64
N LYS A 56 -9.74 -9.12 -20.24
CA LYS A 56 -8.61 -9.33 -21.14
C LYS A 56 -8.51 -10.78 -21.61
N LEU A 57 -8.81 -11.74 -20.74
CA LEU A 57 -8.80 -13.16 -21.05
C LEU A 57 -9.84 -13.51 -22.11
N TYR A 58 -11.09 -13.05 -21.95
CA TYR A 58 -12.15 -13.27 -22.94
C TYR A 58 -11.83 -12.65 -24.31
N LYS A 59 -11.08 -11.54 -24.32
CA LYS A 59 -10.62 -10.88 -25.55
C LYS A 59 -9.33 -11.48 -26.12
N GLN A 60 -8.76 -12.52 -25.49
CA GLN A 60 -7.45 -13.11 -25.85
C GLN A 60 -6.31 -12.07 -25.88
N GLN A 61 -6.39 -11.06 -25.01
CA GLN A 61 -5.46 -9.93 -24.92
C GLN A 61 -4.74 -9.88 -23.57
N LEU A 62 -4.74 -11.00 -22.85
CA LEU A 62 -4.08 -11.08 -21.55
C LEU A 62 -2.56 -11.19 -21.73
N SER A 63 -1.86 -10.14 -21.30
CA SER A 63 -0.41 -10.11 -21.13
C SER A 63 -0.12 -9.85 -19.66
N PHE A 64 0.49 -10.83 -19.00
CA PHE A 64 0.90 -10.69 -17.60
C PHE A 64 1.98 -9.62 -17.43
N THR A 65 2.90 -9.52 -18.40
CA THR A 65 3.92 -8.48 -18.40
C THR A 65 3.31 -7.08 -18.44
N ASP A 66 2.37 -6.83 -19.35
CA ASP A 66 1.67 -5.53 -19.42
C ASP A 66 0.79 -5.29 -18.20
N PHE A 67 0.24 -6.37 -17.63
CA PHE A 67 -0.49 -6.30 -16.39
C PHE A 67 0.44 -5.76 -15.28
N TYR A 68 1.54 -6.45 -14.97
CA TYR A 68 2.46 -6.06 -13.90
C TYR A 68 3.12 -4.70 -14.14
N LEU A 69 3.55 -4.42 -15.38
CA LEU A 69 4.17 -3.14 -15.74
C LEU A 69 3.22 -1.95 -15.47
N ALA A 70 1.94 -2.07 -15.83
CA ALA A 70 0.98 -1.00 -15.57
C ALA A 70 0.79 -0.73 -14.05
N ARG A 71 1.01 -1.73 -13.18
CA ARG A 71 0.87 -1.56 -11.73
C ARG A 71 2.15 -1.00 -11.11
N ILE A 72 3.32 -1.49 -11.53
CA ILE A 72 4.59 -1.01 -10.99
C ILE A 72 4.83 0.46 -11.38
N VAL A 73 4.54 0.85 -12.62
CA VAL A 73 4.64 2.25 -13.08
C VAL A 73 3.66 3.17 -12.33
N ARG A 74 2.54 2.63 -11.83
CA ARG A 74 1.57 3.38 -11.03
C ARG A 74 2.00 3.52 -9.56
N ILE A 75 2.57 2.47 -8.96
CA ILE A 75 2.83 2.40 -7.52
C ILE A 75 4.25 2.85 -7.17
N PHE A 76 5.24 2.35 -7.90
CA PHE A 76 6.65 2.48 -7.56
C PHE A 76 7.16 3.93 -7.55
N PRO A 77 6.76 4.83 -8.48
CA PRO A 77 7.26 6.20 -8.47
C PRO A 77 6.89 6.97 -7.19
N ALA A 78 5.65 6.83 -6.72
CA ALA A 78 5.19 7.48 -5.50
C ALA A 78 5.90 6.92 -4.25
N LEU A 79 6.06 5.60 -4.19
CA LEU A 79 6.81 4.94 -3.12
C LEU A 79 8.29 5.35 -3.09
N LEU A 80 8.93 5.38 -4.26
CA LEU A 80 10.33 5.78 -4.40
C LEU A 80 10.52 7.24 -3.99
N PHE A 81 9.63 8.14 -4.43
CA PHE A 81 9.64 9.53 -4.02
C PHE A 81 9.53 9.67 -2.50
N LEU A 82 8.54 9.01 -1.88
CA LEU A 82 8.35 9.01 -0.43
C LEU A 82 9.62 8.56 0.31
N ILE A 83 10.22 7.45 -0.13
CA ILE A 83 11.41 6.88 0.52
C ILE A 83 12.61 7.80 0.34
N VAL A 84 12.86 8.34 -0.85
CA VAL A 84 13.96 9.28 -1.09
C VAL A 84 13.78 10.53 -0.23
N PHE A 85 12.56 11.08 -0.21
CA PHE A 85 12.24 12.26 0.59
C PHE A 85 12.46 12.02 2.09
N LEU A 86 11.94 10.92 2.63
CA LEU A 86 12.13 10.57 4.04
C LEU A 86 13.57 10.18 4.37
N THR A 87 14.34 9.64 3.42
CA THR A 87 15.77 9.37 3.60
C THR A 87 16.55 10.67 3.75
N ILE A 88 16.29 11.65 2.89
CA ILE A 88 16.91 12.98 2.98
C ILE A 88 16.53 13.64 4.30
N LEU A 89 15.25 13.62 4.66
CA LEU A 89 14.78 14.22 5.91
C LEU A 89 15.35 13.51 7.15
N GLY A 90 15.34 12.17 7.14
CA GLY A 90 15.85 11.33 8.21
C GLY A 90 17.33 11.56 8.48
N TRP A 91 18.13 11.94 7.48
CA TRP A 91 19.55 12.28 7.67
C TRP A 91 19.75 13.45 8.64
N PHE A 92 18.81 14.41 8.66
CA PHE A 92 18.89 15.59 9.53
C PHE A 92 18.16 15.41 10.86
N ILE A 93 17.20 14.49 10.94
CA ILE A 93 16.32 14.33 12.11
C ILE A 93 16.70 13.13 12.98
N PHE A 94 17.05 12.00 12.37
CA PHE A 94 17.25 10.74 13.10
C PHE A 94 18.64 10.62 13.69
N ILE A 95 18.72 10.01 14.87
CA ILE A 95 19.99 9.48 15.38
C ILE A 95 20.44 8.27 14.55
N PRO A 96 21.73 7.89 14.58
CA PRO A 96 22.25 6.82 13.72
C PRO A 96 21.52 5.49 13.84
N GLU A 97 21.04 5.14 15.03
CA GLU A 97 20.31 3.89 15.27
C GLU A 97 18.92 3.88 14.63
N ASP A 98 18.16 4.97 14.78
CA ASP A 98 16.86 5.14 14.12
C ASP A 98 16.99 5.20 12.61
N PHE A 99 18.04 5.86 12.10
CA PHE A 99 18.31 5.90 10.67
C PHE A 99 18.58 4.49 10.11
N LYS A 100 19.28 3.63 10.86
CA LYS A 100 19.52 2.23 10.49
C LYS A 100 18.22 1.42 10.48
N ASN A 101 17.34 1.63 11.46
CA ASN A 101 16.01 1.00 11.51
C ASN A 101 15.14 1.47 10.34
N PHE A 102 15.07 2.78 10.09
CA PHE A 102 14.40 3.35 8.93
C PHE A 102 14.93 2.78 7.60
N ALA A 103 16.25 2.65 7.45
CA ALA A 103 16.85 2.07 6.24
C ALA A 103 16.49 0.58 6.06
N LYS A 104 16.21 -0.16 7.15
CA LYS A 104 15.65 -1.51 7.07
C LYS A 104 14.21 -1.45 6.56
N ASP A 105 13.36 -0.62 7.17
CA ASP A 105 11.95 -0.47 6.77
C ASP A 105 11.81 0.02 5.31
N ALA A 106 12.67 0.93 4.87
CA ALA A 106 12.74 1.43 3.50
C ALA A 106 13.08 0.31 2.50
N ARG A 107 14.08 -0.54 2.80
CA ARG A 107 14.43 -1.68 1.94
C ARG A 107 13.27 -2.66 1.79
N TYR A 108 12.63 -3.02 2.89
CA TYR A 108 11.46 -3.92 2.85
C TYR A 108 10.25 -3.29 2.18
N SER A 109 10.09 -1.98 2.27
CA SER A 109 9.05 -1.24 1.54
C SER A 109 9.30 -1.29 0.02
N LEU A 110 10.53 -1.02 -0.44
CA LEU A 110 10.91 -1.07 -1.86
C LEU A 110 10.77 -2.47 -2.48
N THR A 111 10.98 -3.52 -1.69
CA THR A 111 10.82 -4.91 -2.14
C THR A 111 9.40 -5.44 -1.97
N PHE A 112 8.45 -4.62 -1.50
CA PHE A 112 7.08 -5.02 -1.18
C PHE A 112 7.00 -6.21 -0.21
N LEU A 113 7.85 -6.18 0.83
CA LEU A 113 7.93 -7.19 1.91
C LEU A 113 7.70 -6.58 3.31
N SER A 114 7.32 -5.31 3.40
CA SER A 114 7.16 -4.62 4.68
C SER A 114 6.09 -5.25 5.59
N ASN A 115 5.06 -5.88 5.02
CA ASN A 115 4.07 -6.63 5.79
C ASN A 115 4.68 -7.82 6.54
N ASP A 116 5.58 -8.59 5.92
CA ASP A 116 6.28 -9.70 6.58
C ASP A 116 7.23 -9.18 7.67
N LEU A 117 7.95 -8.08 7.40
CA LEU A 117 8.81 -7.45 8.40
C LEU A 117 8.02 -7.04 9.64
N TYR A 118 6.93 -6.31 9.47
CA TYR A 118 6.15 -5.81 10.59
C TYR A 118 5.40 -6.93 11.32
N TYR A 119 4.95 -7.97 10.60
CA TYR A 119 4.40 -9.17 11.22
C TYR A 119 5.41 -9.83 12.17
N ARG A 120 6.68 -9.96 11.75
CA ARG A 120 7.74 -10.51 12.59
C ARG A 120 8.11 -9.61 13.78
N GLN A 121 7.95 -8.30 13.63
CA GLN A 121 8.24 -7.32 14.69
C GLN A 121 7.10 -7.14 15.69
N ALA A 122 5.84 -7.44 15.30
CA ALA A 122 4.66 -7.21 16.13
C ALA A 122 4.66 -7.99 17.46
N GLY A 123 5.49 -9.04 17.58
CA GLY A 123 5.68 -9.82 18.81
C GLY A 123 7.03 -9.65 19.49
N ASP A 124 7.88 -8.74 19.00
CA ASP A 124 9.23 -8.53 19.54
C ASP A 124 9.21 -7.43 20.62
N TYR A 125 9.62 -7.79 21.83
CA TYR A 125 9.65 -6.88 22.99
C TYR A 125 10.55 -5.65 22.78
N PHE A 126 11.57 -5.78 21.92
CA PHE A 126 12.52 -4.70 21.63
C PHE A 126 12.23 -3.99 20.30
N ALA A 127 11.11 -4.30 19.63
CA ALA A 127 10.75 -3.58 18.42
C ALA A 127 10.33 -2.13 18.73
N ALA A 128 10.70 -1.21 17.84
CA ALA A 128 10.22 0.17 17.88
C ALA A 128 8.68 0.21 17.87
N ASP A 129 8.10 1.16 18.60
CA ASP A 129 6.66 1.35 18.63
C ASP A 129 6.14 1.61 17.21
N THR A 130 4.93 1.15 16.95
CA THR A 130 4.20 1.41 15.71
C THR A 130 4.12 2.90 15.36
N HIS A 131 4.06 3.78 16.37
CA HIS A 131 4.03 5.24 16.17
C HIS A 131 5.35 5.81 15.64
N ASP A 132 6.48 5.15 15.89
CA ASP A 132 7.81 5.62 15.48
C ASP A 132 8.19 5.14 14.05
N LYS A 133 7.38 4.25 13.48
CA LYS A 133 7.62 3.68 12.15
C LYS A 133 7.06 4.59 11.06
N ALA A 134 7.89 5.51 10.57
CA ALA A 134 7.54 6.44 9.49
C ALA A 134 7.00 5.75 8.21
N LEU A 135 7.39 4.50 7.96
CA LEU A 135 6.98 3.70 6.81
C LEU A 135 5.97 2.60 7.17
N LEU A 136 5.31 2.66 8.34
CA LEU A 136 4.40 1.59 8.79
C LEU A 136 3.36 1.26 7.73
N HIS A 137 2.71 2.28 7.16
CA HIS A 137 1.60 2.11 6.23
C HIS A 137 1.96 1.43 4.89
N THR A 138 3.25 1.20 4.58
CA THR A 138 3.66 0.48 3.35
C THR A 138 3.33 -1.01 3.40
N TRP A 139 2.92 -1.53 4.57
CA TRP A 139 2.49 -2.91 4.75
C TRP A 139 1.31 -3.27 3.84
N SER A 140 0.30 -2.38 3.75
CA SER A 140 -0.90 -2.64 2.96
C SER A 140 -0.60 -2.61 1.46
N LEU A 141 0.32 -1.72 1.06
CA LEU A 141 0.85 -1.66 -0.30
C LEU A 141 1.62 -2.93 -0.68
N SER A 142 2.39 -3.48 0.27
CA SER A 142 3.12 -4.74 0.08
C SER A 142 2.17 -5.92 -0.11
N VAL A 143 1.10 -6.00 0.69
CA VAL A 143 0.04 -6.98 0.54
C VAL A 143 -0.67 -6.82 -0.81
N GLU A 144 -0.99 -5.59 -1.22
CA GLU A 144 -1.63 -5.33 -2.52
C GLU A 144 -0.76 -5.82 -3.69
N TRP A 145 0.55 -5.55 -3.63
CA TRP A 145 1.49 -6.02 -4.66
C TRP A 145 1.60 -7.55 -4.67
N GLN A 146 1.72 -8.19 -3.50
CA GLN A 146 1.77 -9.64 -3.38
C GLN A 146 0.49 -10.29 -3.91
N PHE A 147 -0.68 -9.70 -3.64
CA PHE A 147 -1.96 -10.16 -4.16
C PHE A 147 -2.00 -10.12 -5.70
N TYR A 148 -1.37 -9.15 -6.34
CA TYR A 148 -1.33 -9.11 -7.80
C TYR A 148 -0.55 -10.29 -8.41
N LEU A 149 0.40 -10.87 -7.67
CA LEU A 149 1.24 -11.98 -8.14
C LEU A 149 0.57 -13.36 -8.00
N LEU A 150 -0.57 -13.44 -7.28
CA LEU A 150 -1.37 -14.66 -7.09
C LEU A 150 -2.38 -14.83 -8.23
#